data_AF-A0A1Y5RQE9-F1
#
_entry.id   AF-A0A1Y5RQE9-F1
#
_cell.length_a   1.000
_cell.length_b   1.000
_cell.length_c   1.000
_cell.angle_alpha   90.00
_cell.angle_beta   90.00
_cell.angle_gamma   90.00
#
_symmetry.space_group_name_H-M   'P 1'
#
loop_
_entity.id
_entity.type
_entity.pdbx_description
1 polymer ?
#
loop_
_entity_poly.entity_id
_entity_poly.type
_entity_poly.pdbx_seq_one_letter_code
_entity_poly.pdbx_strand_id
1 'polypeptide(L)'
;MKFGPVPLSEAEGAILSHSLAGATRRLRKGGVLTAEDIAELAAAGHEEITVARLEPGDLHEDAAAERLAAALVPDPEAARLRLAKPFTGRVNIYATQNGVAEIDEASIHRANAVDPMISVATVAPWARMREGGMVATVKIISYAVPEKALRQAALQSIAALRLRPPAYKTASLIVSETTPGQAAAEQKGVEAIRARLSALDVELSEVIPAAHATQAIAEALRGASGESLFILTASATSDPHDVAPEGLRQAGGQVERFGMPVDPGNLLFLGDLAGRPVVGLPGCVRSPVMNGADWVMERLLCGVPVTSADIARMGVGGLLKEIPSRPQPRERK
;
A
#
# COMPACT_ATOMS: atom_id res chain seq x y z
N MET A 1 -19.25 24.83 12.58
CA MET A 1 -18.94 25.95 11.67
C MET A 1 -20.18 26.34 10.91
N LYS A 2 -20.37 27.64 10.66
CA LYS A 2 -21.42 28.13 9.76
C LYS A 2 -20.85 28.34 8.37
N PHE A 3 -21.53 27.81 7.36
CA PHE A 3 -21.21 28.01 5.96
C PHE A 3 -22.43 28.59 5.25
N GLY A 4 -22.23 29.65 4.48
CA GLY A 4 -23.32 30.22 3.71
C GLY A 4 -23.06 31.65 3.27
N PRO A 5 -24.03 32.23 2.53
CA PRO A 5 -24.00 33.65 2.18
C PRO A 5 -24.12 34.52 3.43
N VAL A 6 -23.38 35.63 3.44
CA VAL A 6 -23.50 36.70 4.43
C VAL A 6 -23.35 38.06 3.74
N PRO A 7 -23.98 39.12 4.27
CA PRO A 7 -23.69 40.49 3.85
C PRO A 7 -22.19 40.78 3.95
N LEU A 8 -21.63 41.47 2.96
CA LEU A 8 -20.19 41.77 2.92
C LEU A 8 -19.74 42.57 4.17
N SER A 9 -20.61 43.42 4.70
CA SER A 9 -20.39 44.19 5.94
C SER A 9 -20.17 43.32 7.18
N GLU A 10 -20.63 42.07 7.16
CA GLU A 10 -20.46 41.15 8.27
C GLU A 10 -19.28 40.21 8.06
N ALA A 11 -18.66 40.15 6.88
CA ALA A 11 -17.77 39.07 6.48
C ALA A 11 -16.33 39.16 7.01
N GLU A 12 -15.94 40.26 7.66
CA GLU A 12 -14.62 40.40 8.27
C GLU A 12 -14.32 39.27 9.27
N GLY A 13 -13.12 38.70 9.20
CA GLY A 13 -12.69 37.56 10.01
C GLY A 13 -13.24 36.20 9.55
N ALA A 14 -14.14 36.15 8.58
CA ALA A 14 -14.62 34.90 7.99
C ALA A 14 -13.68 34.37 6.91
N ILE A 15 -13.76 33.08 6.60
CA ILE A 15 -12.96 32.43 5.57
C ILE A 15 -13.70 32.45 4.24
N LEU A 16 -13.08 33.00 3.20
CA LEU A 16 -13.70 33.13 1.88
C LEU A 16 -13.87 31.77 1.19
N SER A 17 -15.09 31.42 0.78
CA SER A 17 -15.40 30.08 0.25
C SER A 17 -14.97 29.86 -1.22
N HIS A 18 -14.93 30.94 -2.01
CA HIS A 18 -14.59 30.93 -3.42
C HIS A 18 -13.66 32.10 -3.74
N SER A 19 -12.75 31.92 -4.68
CA SER A 19 -11.96 33.06 -5.14
C SER A 19 -12.83 34.10 -5.83
N LEU A 20 -12.71 35.35 -5.40
CA LEU A 20 -13.45 36.48 -5.96
C LEU A 20 -12.48 37.48 -6.59
N ALA A 21 -12.94 38.15 -7.64
CA ALA A 21 -12.25 39.32 -8.17
C ALA A 21 -12.58 40.52 -7.29
N GLY A 22 -11.55 41.15 -6.74
CA GLY A 22 -11.62 42.49 -6.16
C GLY A 22 -11.37 43.56 -7.24
N ALA A 23 -11.44 44.83 -6.84
CA ALA A 23 -11.31 45.96 -7.75
C ALA A 23 -9.92 46.06 -8.40
N THR A 24 -8.88 45.66 -7.66
CA THR A 24 -7.47 45.76 -8.03
C THR A 24 -6.75 44.40 -7.99
N ARG A 25 -7.20 43.46 -7.15
CA ARG A 25 -6.59 42.13 -7.00
C ARG A 25 -7.62 41.01 -6.83
N ARG A 26 -7.21 39.78 -7.14
CA ARG A 26 -8.01 38.58 -6.89
C ARG A 26 -7.79 38.07 -5.46
N LEU A 27 -8.87 37.84 -4.73
CA LEU A 27 -8.85 37.21 -3.41
C LEU A 27 -8.90 35.68 -3.56
N ARG A 28 -8.07 34.97 -2.81
CA ARG A 28 -7.97 33.51 -2.90
C ARG A 28 -8.97 32.84 -1.96
N LYS A 29 -9.59 31.76 -2.44
CA LYS A 29 -10.35 30.82 -1.61
C LYS A 29 -9.52 30.40 -0.39
N GLY A 30 -10.15 30.33 0.78
CA GLY A 30 -9.52 29.90 2.03
C GLY A 30 -8.80 31.02 2.79
N GLY A 31 -8.73 32.24 2.24
CA GLY A 31 -8.21 33.39 2.98
C GLY A 31 -9.17 33.85 4.06
N VAL A 32 -8.64 34.17 5.24
CA VAL A 32 -9.37 34.91 6.28
C VAL A 32 -9.48 36.37 5.84
N LEU A 33 -10.69 36.88 5.74
CA LEU A 33 -10.97 38.22 5.23
C LEU A 33 -10.58 39.29 6.25
N THR A 34 -9.76 40.24 5.83
CA THR A 34 -9.41 41.45 6.59
C THR A 34 -10.32 42.62 6.20
N ALA A 35 -10.31 43.72 6.98
CA ALA A 35 -11.02 44.95 6.60
C ALA A 35 -10.62 45.48 5.21
N GLU A 36 -9.35 45.32 4.81
CA GLU A 36 -8.88 45.70 3.47
C GLU A 36 -9.51 44.81 2.38
N ASP A 37 -9.58 43.50 2.62
CA ASP A 37 -10.24 42.55 1.70
C ASP A 37 -11.73 42.89 1.53
N ILE A 38 -12.40 43.31 2.59
CA ILE A 38 -13.80 43.75 2.55
C ILE A 38 -13.96 45.01 1.68
N ALA A 39 -13.10 46.02 1.87
CA ALA A 39 -13.14 47.24 1.05
C ALA A 39 -12.86 46.94 -0.43
N GLU A 40 -11.91 46.06 -0.71
CA GLU A 40 -11.52 45.62 -2.04
C GLU A 40 -12.66 44.88 -2.78
N LEU A 41 -13.43 44.06 -2.06
CA LEU A 41 -14.61 43.38 -2.60
C LEU A 41 -15.79 44.35 -2.76
N ALA A 42 -15.98 45.30 -1.84
CA ALA A 42 -17.04 46.30 -1.93
C ALA A 42 -16.82 47.21 -3.15
N ALA A 43 -15.58 47.64 -3.39
CA ALA A 43 -15.21 48.43 -4.57
C ALA A 43 -15.41 47.66 -5.89
N ALA A 44 -15.37 46.33 -5.86
CA ALA A 44 -15.69 45.47 -6.99
C ALA A 44 -17.20 45.22 -7.18
N GLY A 45 -18.05 45.75 -6.31
CA GLY A 45 -19.51 45.64 -6.39
C GLY A 45 -20.11 44.38 -5.75
N HIS A 46 -19.37 43.66 -4.89
CA HIS A 46 -19.95 42.56 -4.13
C HIS A 46 -20.75 43.09 -2.94
N GLU A 47 -21.99 42.64 -2.77
CA GLU A 47 -22.85 42.99 -1.62
C GLU A 47 -23.01 41.83 -0.64
N GLU A 48 -23.01 40.60 -1.15
CA GLU A 48 -23.14 39.36 -0.40
C GLU A 48 -22.08 38.37 -0.88
N ILE A 49 -21.43 37.67 0.05
CA ILE A 49 -20.43 36.65 -0.27
C ILE A 49 -20.64 35.39 0.55
N THR A 50 -20.24 34.25 -0.01
CA THR A 50 -20.27 32.99 0.73
C THR A 50 -18.98 32.83 1.54
N VAL A 51 -19.12 32.57 2.84
CA VAL A 51 -18.00 32.42 3.76
C VAL A 51 -18.19 31.23 4.69
N ALA A 52 -17.10 30.81 5.32
CA ALA A 52 -17.12 29.92 6.47
C ALA A 52 -16.73 30.70 7.73
N ARG A 53 -17.50 30.53 8.80
CA ARG A 53 -17.19 31.05 10.13
C ARG A 53 -17.05 29.90 11.11
N LEU A 54 -15.90 29.87 11.79
CA LEU A 54 -15.69 28.95 12.89
C LEU A 54 -16.61 29.36 14.05
N GLU A 55 -17.20 28.36 14.68
CA GLU A 55 -17.98 28.50 15.90
C GLU A 55 -17.14 28.08 17.11
N PRO A 56 -17.54 28.47 18.34
CA PRO A 56 -16.93 27.93 19.55
C PRO A 56 -16.95 26.39 19.53
N GLY A 57 -15.77 25.78 19.66
CA GLY A 57 -15.59 24.33 19.61
C GLY A 57 -15.25 23.76 18.23
N ASP A 58 -15.14 24.59 17.19
CA ASP A 58 -14.52 24.19 15.92
C ASP A 58 -13.00 24.33 15.96
N LEU A 59 -12.32 23.49 15.18
CA LEU A 59 -10.89 23.59 14.92
C LEU A 59 -10.62 23.83 13.43
N HIS A 60 -9.74 24.78 13.13
CA HIS A 60 -9.32 25.10 11.75
C HIS A 60 -8.72 23.87 11.05
N GLU A 61 -8.94 23.76 9.73
CA GLU A 61 -8.62 22.59 8.92
C GLU A 61 -7.17 22.10 9.05
N ASP A 62 -6.20 23.01 9.07
CA ASP A 62 -4.78 22.64 9.15
C ASP A 62 -4.43 22.06 10.52
N ALA A 63 -4.91 22.69 11.60
CA ALA A 63 -4.70 22.18 12.97
C ALA A 63 -5.41 20.84 13.18
N ALA A 64 -6.60 20.68 12.58
CA ALA A 64 -7.34 19.43 12.62
C ALA A 64 -6.63 18.29 11.84
N ALA A 65 -6.13 18.59 10.63
CA ALA A 65 -5.40 17.62 9.82
C ALA A 65 -4.10 17.17 10.50
N GLU A 66 -3.35 18.10 11.08
CA GLU A 66 -2.13 17.83 11.83
C GLU A 66 -2.40 16.94 13.05
N ARG A 67 -3.42 17.25 13.85
CA ARG A 67 -3.78 16.47 15.04
C ARG A 67 -4.21 15.05 14.69
N LEU A 68 -4.99 14.86 13.62
CA LEU A 68 -5.40 13.52 13.19
C LEU A 68 -4.21 12.73 12.63
N ALA A 69 -3.34 13.36 11.84
CA ALA A 69 -2.13 12.72 11.33
C ALA A 69 -1.19 12.28 12.46
N ALA A 70 -1.02 13.11 13.49
CA ALA A 70 -0.25 12.75 14.68
C ALA A 70 -0.90 11.60 15.48
N ALA A 71 -2.23 11.47 15.49
CA ALA A 71 -2.89 10.33 16.12
C ALA A 71 -2.67 9.03 15.31
N LEU A 72 -2.76 9.11 13.98
CA LEU A 72 -2.50 7.98 13.08
C LEU A 72 -1.07 7.45 13.21
N VAL A 73 -0.11 8.36 13.42
CA VAL A 73 1.32 8.07 13.50
C VAL A 73 1.93 8.82 14.71
N PRO A 74 1.72 8.34 15.95
CA PRO A 74 2.15 9.05 17.15
C PRO A 74 3.67 9.07 17.31
N ASP A 75 4.35 8.07 16.75
CA ASP A 75 5.81 7.99 16.68
C ASP A 75 6.22 7.74 15.21
N PRO A 76 6.48 8.81 14.43
CA PRO A 76 6.86 8.71 13.03
C PRO A 76 8.11 7.87 12.78
N GLU A 77 9.11 7.95 13.67
CA GLU A 77 10.35 7.18 13.53
C GLU A 77 10.12 5.69 13.75
N ALA A 78 9.43 5.31 14.83
CA ALA A 78 9.10 3.90 15.10
C ALA A 78 8.13 3.30 14.07
N ALA A 79 7.26 4.14 13.50
CA ALA A 79 6.37 3.77 12.42
C ALA A 79 7.06 3.73 11.05
N ARG A 80 8.26 4.32 10.92
CA ARG A 80 9.01 4.49 9.66
C ARG A 80 8.21 5.25 8.61
N LEU A 81 7.53 6.30 9.07
CA LEU A 81 6.69 7.18 8.28
C LEU A 81 7.07 8.63 8.56
N ARG A 82 6.84 9.50 7.58
CA ARG A 82 7.04 10.95 7.70
C ARG A 82 5.73 11.68 7.42
N LEU A 83 5.35 12.57 8.33
CA LEU A 83 4.22 13.48 8.16
C LEU A 83 4.70 14.74 7.43
N ALA A 84 3.98 15.16 6.38
CA ALA A 84 4.17 16.49 5.80
C ALA A 84 3.57 17.58 6.69
N LYS A 85 4.02 18.83 6.50
CA LYS A 85 3.38 19.99 7.13
C LYS A 85 1.93 20.10 6.65
N PRO A 86 0.99 20.49 7.53
CA PRO A 86 -0.38 20.75 7.14
C PRO A 86 -0.43 21.86 6.09
N PHE A 87 -1.28 21.67 5.09
CA PHE A 87 -1.55 22.67 4.07
C PHE A 87 -2.95 22.51 3.52
N THR A 88 -3.80 23.53 3.69
CA THR A 88 -5.19 23.54 3.19
C THR A 88 -5.98 22.31 3.65
N GLY A 89 -5.90 22.03 4.95
CA GLY A 89 -6.58 20.91 5.61
C GLY A 89 -6.02 19.54 5.23
N ARG A 90 -4.80 19.46 4.70
CA ARG A 90 -4.19 18.20 4.26
C ARG A 90 -2.88 17.91 4.97
N VAL A 91 -2.70 16.66 5.38
CA VAL A 91 -1.38 16.11 5.76
C VAL A 91 -1.15 14.81 5.00
N ASN A 92 -0.09 14.78 4.20
CA ASN A 92 0.35 13.57 3.52
C ASN A 92 1.35 12.79 4.38
N ILE A 93 1.25 11.48 4.33
CA ILE A 93 2.08 10.54 5.11
C ILE A 93 2.90 9.71 4.12
N TYR A 94 4.21 9.72 4.29
CA TYR A 94 5.16 9.10 3.35
C TYR A 94 5.98 8.00 4.02
N ALA A 95 6.29 6.95 3.28
CA ALA A 95 7.25 5.93 3.67
C ALA A 95 8.66 6.52 3.73
N THR A 96 9.43 6.20 4.77
CA THR A 96 10.82 6.67 4.91
C THR A 96 11.85 5.68 4.34
N GLN A 97 11.40 4.51 3.86
CA GLN A 97 12.24 3.47 3.28
C GLN A 97 11.36 2.50 2.45
N ASN A 98 11.98 1.49 1.83
CA ASN A 98 11.25 0.42 1.14
C ASN A 98 10.61 -0.54 2.17
N GLY A 99 9.45 -1.12 1.82
CA GLY A 99 8.71 -2.05 2.67
C GLY A 99 7.27 -2.25 2.23
N VAL A 100 6.42 -2.75 3.12
CA VAL A 100 4.97 -2.84 2.92
C VAL A 100 4.21 -2.01 3.96
N ALA A 101 3.12 -1.37 3.54
CA ALA A 101 2.29 -0.54 4.42
C ALA A 101 1.38 -1.41 5.31
N GLU A 102 1.61 -1.39 6.62
CA GLU A 102 0.71 -1.99 7.60
C GLU A 102 -0.40 -0.99 7.94
N ILE A 103 -1.65 -1.35 7.62
CA ILE A 103 -2.84 -0.52 7.78
C ILE A 103 -3.83 -1.26 8.66
N ASP A 104 -4.24 -0.66 9.78
CA ASP A 104 -5.41 -1.12 10.53
C ASP A 104 -6.69 -0.61 9.86
N GLU A 105 -7.18 -1.40 8.89
CA GLU A 105 -8.37 -1.07 8.10
C GLU A 105 -9.59 -0.77 8.98
N ALA A 106 -9.77 -1.53 10.06
CA ALA A 106 -10.93 -1.36 10.94
C ALA A 106 -10.87 0.00 11.65
N SER A 107 -9.69 0.42 12.10
CA SER A 107 -9.47 1.73 12.70
C SER A 107 -9.67 2.87 11.71
N ILE A 108 -9.20 2.73 10.46
CA ILE A 108 -9.45 3.71 9.40
C ILE A 108 -10.95 3.84 9.09
N HIS A 109 -11.67 2.71 8.97
CA HIS A 109 -13.12 2.73 8.75
C HIS A 109 -13.87 3.43 9.89
N ARG A 110 -13.52 3.12 11.16
CA ARG A 110 -14.16 3.76 12.32
C ARG A 110 -13.88 5.26 12.37
N ALA A 111 -12.66 5.71 12.07
CA ALA A 111 -12.33 7.14 12.04
C ALA A 111 -13.09 7.89 10.94
N ASN A 112 -13.13 7.34 9.72
CA ASN A 112 -13.86 7.94 8.60
C ASN A 112 -15.39 7.96 8.80
N ALA A 113 -15.93 7.09 9.65
CA ALA A 113 -17.36 7.05 9.96
C ALA A 113 -17.80 8.11 10.98
N VAL A 114 -16.87 8.80 11.66
CA VAL A 114 -17.21 9.76 12.72
C VAL A 114 -17.87 11.02 12.18
N ASP A 115 -17.29 11.62 11.14
CA ASP A 115 -17.79 12.85 10.54
C ASP A 115 -17.40 12.89 9.05
N PRO A 116 -18.34 13.15 8.14
CA PRO A 116 -18.06 13.13 6.69
C PRO A 116 -17.05 14.18 6.23
N MET A 117 -16.74 15.21 7.05
CA MET A 117 -15.73 16.24 6.73
C MET A 117 -14.31 15.86 7.20
N ILE A 118 -14.16 14.76 7.93
CA ILE A 118 -12.88 14.21 8.38
C ILE A 118 -12.59 12.95 7.57
N SER A 119 -11.51 12.98 6.77
CA SER A 119 -11.17 11.88 5.88
C SER A 119 -9.72 11.44 6.02
N VAL A 120 -9.53 10.12 6.03
CA VAL A 120 -8.25 9.45 5.91
C VAL A 120 -8.33 8.47 4.75
N ALA A 121 -7.48 8.65 3.74
CA ALA A 121 -7.33 7.71 2.63
C ALA A 121 -5.94 7.09 2.66
N THR A 122 -5.86 5.78 2.46
CA THR A 122 -4.60 5.00 2.50
C THR A 122 -4.41 4.22 1.20
N VAL A 123 -3.17 3.77 0.97
CA VAL A 123 -2.93 2.61 0.09
C VAL A 123 -3.62 1.36 0.65
N ALA A 124 -3.75 0.31 -0.16
CA ALA A 124 -4.24 -0.97 0.32
C ALA A 124 -3.32 -1.55 1.42
N PRO A 125 -3.86 -2.35 2.35
CA PRO A 125 -3.05 -3.07 3.32
C PRO A 125 -1.97 -3.90 2.62
N TRP A 126 -0.78 -3.85 3.20
CA TRP A 126 0.41 -4.54 2.72
C TRP A 126 0.90 -4.11 1.33
N ALA A 127 0.41 -2.99 0.79
CA ALA A 127 0.92 -2.47 -0.46
C ALA A 127 2.43 -2.19 -0.36
N ARG A 128 3.20 -2.62 -1.36
CA ARG A 128 4.62 -2.29 -1.48
C ARG A 128 4.80 -0.78 -1.60
N MET A 129 5.62 -0.25 -0.72
CA MET A 129 6.04 1.14 -0.70
C MET A 129 7.53 1.24 -1.04
N ARG A 130 7.85 2.23 -1.87
CA ARG A 130 9.21 2.73 -2.01
C ARG A 130 9.46 3.87 -1.03
N GLU A 131 10.71 4.15 -0.73
CA GLU A 131 11.09 5.38 -0.03
C GLU A 131 10.45 6.61 -0.71
N GLY A 132 9.87 7.50 0.11
CA GLY A 132 9.16 8.68 -0.37
C GLY A 132 7.79 8.41 -1.00
N GLY A 133 7.35 7.16 -1.08
CA GLY A 133 6.00 6.80 -1.51
C GLY A 133 4.93 7.27 -0.52
N MET A 134 3.82 7.82 -1.01
CA MET A 134 2.72 8.28 -0.17
C MET A 134 1.88 7.08 0.30
N VAL A 135 1.84 6.85 1.61
CA VAL A 135 1.10 5.76 2.27
C VAL A 135 -0.33 6.16 2.55
N ALA A 136 -0.54 7.41 3.00
CA ALA A 136 -1.84 7.92 3.36
C ALA A 136 -1.93 9.44 3.20
N THR A 137 -3.16 9.96 3.19
CA THR A 137 -3.45 11.40 3.26
C THR A 137 -4.63 11.62 4.19
N VAL A 138 -4.44 12.55 5.13
CA VAL A 138 -5.53 13.15 5.91
C VAL A 138 -6.07 14.33 5.13
N LYS A 139 -7.40 14.45 5.06
CA LYS A 139 -8.08 15.60 4.53
C LYS A 139 -9.22 16.03 5.45
N ILE A 140 -9.11 17.24 5.98
CA ILE A 140 -10.25 18.00 6.47
C ILE A 140 -10.85 18.69 5.24
N ILE A 141 -12.09 18.30 4.91
CA ILE A 141 -12.72 18.64 3.62
C ILE A 141 -13.18 20.10 3.60
N SER A 142 -13.70 20.57 4.74
CA SER A 142 -14.10 21.95 4.96
C SER A 142 -13.03 22.74 5.71
N TYR A 143 -13.25 24.03 5.93
CA TYR A 143 -12.30 24.95 6.59
C TYR A 143 -12.14 24.72 8.09
N ALA A 144 -13.08 24.00 8.70
CA ALA A 144 -13.02 23.59 10.09
C ALA A 144 -13.92 22.38 10.35
N VAL A 145 -13.66 21.70 11.46
CA VAL A 145 -14.49 20.60 11.97
C VAL A 145 -14.70 20.73 13.48
N PRO A 146 -15.80 20.18 14.03
CA PRO A 146 -16.00 20.16 15.47
C PRO A 146 -14.86 19.42 16.17
N GLU A 147 -14.23 20.04 17.17
CA GLU A 147 -13.10 19.44 17.90
C GLU A 147 -13.48 18.10 18.54
N LYS A 148 -14.73 17.97 19.00
CA LYS A 148 -15.25 16.72 19.56
C LYS A 148 -15.23 15.57 18.54
N ALA A 149 -15.65 15.83 17.30
CA ALA A 149 -15.64 14.83 16.23
C ALA A 149 -14.20 14.46 15.86
N LEU A 150 -13.32 15.45 15.73
CA LEU A 150 -11.90 15.21 15.50
C LEU A 150 -11.26 14.34 16.60
N ARG A 151 -11.55 14.65 17.87
CA ARG A 151 -11.05 13.86 18.99
C ARG A 151 -11.53 12.43 18.93
N GLN A 152 -12.80 12.20 18.58
CA GLN A 152 -13.35 10.86 18.41
C GLN A 152 -12.64 10.12 17.26
N ALA A 153 -12.50 10.74 16.08
CA ALA A 153 -11.80 10.14 14.94
C ALA A 153 -10.34 9.78 15.30
N ALA A 154 -9.62 10.70 15.96
CA ALA A 154 -8.25 10.49 16.41
C ALA A 154 -8.13 9.31 17.40
N LEU A 155 -9.06 9.19 18.36
CA LEU A 155 -9.09 8.07 19.31
C LEU A 155 -9.35 6.72 18.63
N GLN A 156 -10.10 6.71 17.52
CA GLN A 156 -10.41 5.48 16.77
C GLN A 156 -9.26 4.97 15.90
N SER A 157 -8.27 5.83 15.62
CA SER A 157 -7.18 5.55 14.66
C SER A 157 -5.78 5.71 15.25
N ILE A 158 -5.63 5.59 16.57
CA ILE A 158 -4.33 5.70 17.21
C ILE A 158 -3.38 4.64 16.65
N ALA A 159 -2.21 5.07 16.15
CA ALA A 159 -1.16 4.19 15.62
C ALA A 159 -1.65 3.22 14.51
N ALA A 160 -2.67 3.62 13.74
CA ALA A 160 -3.27 2.77 12.70
C ALA A 160 -2.39 2.55 11.46
N LEU A 161 -1.27 3.27 11.34
CA LEU A 161 -0.39 3.23 10.17
C LEU A 161 1.05 2.94 10.58
N ARG A 162 1.68 1.99 9.88
CA ARG A 162 3.10 1.67 10.01
C ARG A 162 3.67 1.20 8.68
N LEU A 163 4.98 1.31 8.51
CA LEU A 163 5.71 0.64 7.44
C LEU A 163 6.52 -0.53 7.99
N ARG A 164 6.35 -1.71 7.37
CA ARG A 164 7.13 -2.92 7.65
C ARG A 164 8.27 -3.02 6.64
N PRO A 165 9.53 -2.83 7.06
CA PRO A 165 10.66 -2.97 6.15
C PRO A 165 10.97 -4.45 5.91
N PRO A 166 11.81 -4.74 4.90
CA PRO A 166 12.34 -6.08 4.64
C PRO A 166 13.01 -6.67 5.88
N ALA A 167 12.47 -7.78 6.37
CA ALA A 167 13.00 -8.55 7.48
C ALA A 167 14.09 -9.52 7.02
N TYR A 168 14.01 -9.97 5.77
CA TYR A 168 15.00 -10.83 5.13
C TYR A 168 15.92 -10.01 4.20
N LYS A 169 17.19 -10.40 4.13
CA LYS A 169 18.21 -9.72 3.30
C LYS A 169 18.61 -10.49 2.06
N THR A 170 18.48 -11.81 2.10
CA THR A 170 18.90 -12.69 1.01
C THR A 170 17.79 -13.66 0.61
N ALA A 171 17.82 -14.05 -0.65
CA ALA A 171 16.93 -15.04 -1.22
C ALA A 171 17.69 -15.99 -2.14
N SER A 172 17.35 -17.28 -2.09
CA SER A 172 17.79 -18.27 -3.09
C SER A 172 16.65 -18.58 -4.05
N LEU A 173 16.97 -18.69 -5.34
CA LEU A 173 16.02 -19.11 -6.36
C LEU A 173 16.41 -20.48 -6.92
N ILE A 174 15.59 -21.48 -6.67
CA ILE A 174 15.67 -22.76 -7.37
C ILE A 174 14.96 -22.63 -8.70
N VAL A 175 15.62 -22.99 -9.79
CA VAL A 175 15.03 -23.03 -11.14
C VAL A 175 15.00 -24.49 -11.57
N SER A 176 13.81 -25.09 -11.63
CA SER A 176 13.70 -26.48 -12.07
C SER A 176 13.77 -26.57 -13.60
N GLU A 177 14.33 -27.64 -14.14
CA GLU A 177 14.50 -27.88 -15.59
C GLU A 177 13.95 -29.25 -15.99
N THR A 178 13.23 -29.34 -17.12
CA THR A 178 12.84 -30.64 -17.70
C THR A 178 13.97 -31.28 -18.50
N THR A 179 14.86 -30.47 -19.06
CA THR A 179 16.06 -30.91 -19.78
C THR A 179 17.27 -30.13 -19.24
N PRO A 180 18.39 -30.81 -18.91
CA PRO A 180 19.59 -30.15 -18.41
C PRO A 180 20.05 -28.99 -19.30
N GLY A 181 20.33 -27.83 -18.68
CA GLY A 181 20.83 -26.62 -19.35
C GLY A 181 19.74 -25.64 -19.80
N GLN A 182 18.46 -25.93 -19.53
CA GLN A 182 17.35 -25.04 -19.85
C GLN A 182 17.25 -23.81 -18.93
N ALA A 183 17.80 -23.81 -17.72
CA ALA A 183 17.75 -22.65 -16.83
C ALA A 183 18.55 -21.47 -17.39
N ALA A 184 19.56 -21.72 -18.23
CA ALA A 184 20.22 -20.64 -18.98
C ALA A 184 19.25 -19.88 -19.90
N ALA A 185 18.20 -20.56 -20.39
CA ALA A 185 17.13 -19.93 -21.17
C ALA A 185 16.08 -19.20 -20.29
N GLU A 186 16.08 -19.45 -18.98
CA GLU A 186 15.19 -18.80 -18.00
C GLU A 186 15.74 -17.48 -17.44
N GLN A 187 16.80 -16.92 -18.04
CA GLN A 187 17.40 -15.66 -17.59
C GLN A 187 16.37 -14.54 -17.41
N LYS A 188 15.38 -14.46 -18.30
CA LYS A 188 14.30 -13.47 -18.18
C LYS A 188 13.46 -13.65 -16.91
N GLY A 189 13.15 -14.88 -16.52
CA GLY A 189 12.44 -15.19 -15.29
C GLY A 189 13.27 -14.83 -14.06
N VAL A 190 14.56 -15.20 -14.07
CA VAL A 190 15.52 -14.86 -13.02
C VAL A 190 15.62 -13.35 -12.82
N GLU A 191 15.79 -12.57 -13.91
CA GLU A 191 15.85 -11.10 -13.82
C GLU A 191 14.54 -10.49 -13.31
N ALA A 192 13.38 -11.06 -13.69
CA ALA A 192 12.09 -10.60 -13.19
C ALA A 192 11.91 -10.85 -11.67
N ILE A 193 12.50 -11.93 -11.13
CA ILE A 193 12.54 -12.18 -9.68
C ILE A 193 13.56 -11.29 -8.99
N ARG A 194 14.76 -11.13 -9.57
CA ARG A 194 15.79 -10.22 -9.06
C ARG A 194 15.24 -8.79 -8.90
N ALA A 195 14.55 -8.27 -9.92
CA ALA A 195 13.93 -6.95 -9.86
C ALA A 195 12.89 -6.81 -8.74
N ARG A 196 12.10 -7.85 -8.47
CA ARG A 196 11.11 -7.86 -7.36
C ARG A 196 11.78 -7.83 -6.01
N LEU A 197 12.82 -8.65 -5.83
CA LEU A 197 13.60 -8.70 -4.60
C LEU A 197 14.31 -7.37 -4.35
N SER A 198 14.95 -6.80 -5.38
CA SER A 198 15.63 -5.50 -5.26
C SER A 198 14.68 -4.33 -5.00
N ALA A 199 13.40 -4.40 -5.41
CA ALA A 199 12.40 -3.40 -5.06
C ALA A 199 12.07 -3.36 -3.55
N LEU A 200 12.52 -4.36 -2.80
CA LEU A 200 12.48 -4.47 -1.34
C LEU A 200 13.88 -4.63 -0.74
N ASP A 201 14.95 -4.17 -1.42
CA ASP A 201 16.33 -4.25 -0.90
C ASP A 201 16.75 -5.67 -0.47
N VAL A 202 16.18 -6.71 -1.11
CA VAL A 202 16.54 -8.12 -0.89
C VAL A 202 17.46 -8.56 -2.03
N GLU A 203 18.58 -9.17 -1.67
CA GLU A 203 19.55 -9.70 -2.63
C GLU A 203 19.14 -11.11 -3.08
N LEU A 204 19.09 -11.33 -4.39
CA LEU A 204 19.07 -12.69 -4.94
C LEU A 204 20.51 -13.23 -4.92
N SER A 205 20.86 -13.94 -3.84
CA SER A 205 22.24 -14.37 -3.53
C SER A 205 22.69 -15.52 -4.41
N GLU A 206 21.76 -16.38 -4.83
CA GLU A 206 22.07 -17.52 -5.69
C GLU A 206 20.89 -17.96 -6.55
N VAL A 207 21.23 -18.60 -7.67
CA VAL A 207 20.28 -19.27 -8.56
C VAL A 207 20.76 -20.70 -8.73
N ILE A 208 19.93 -21.66 -8.30
CA ILE A 208 20.28 -23.08 -8.24
C ILE A 208 19.46 -23.82 -9.31
N PRO A 209 20.07 -24.29 -10.40
CA PRO A 209 19.38 -25.17 -11.33
C PRO A 209 19.15 -26.55 -10.68
N ALA A 210 17.97 -27.13 -10.89
CA ALA A 210 17.65 -28.47 -10.42
C ALA A 210 16.85 -29.22 -11.50
N ALA A 211 16.99 -30.54 -11.60
CA ALA A 211 16.05 -31.32 -12.40
C ALA A 211 14.63 -31.13 -11.86
N HIS A 212 13.62 -31.12 -12.74
CA HIS A 212 12.21 -31.08 -12.35
C HIS A 212 11.77 -32.45 -11.79
N ALA A 213 12.37 -32.82 -10.67
CA ALA A 213 12.18 -34.06 -9.94
C ALA A 213 12.22 -33.76 -8.42
N THR A 214 11.35 -34.43 -7.66
CA THR A 214 11.15 -34.21 -6.23
C THR A 214 12.47 -34.23 -5.44
N GLN A 215 13.29 -35.27 -5.67
CA GLN A 215 14.58 -35.44 -5.00
C GLN A 215 15.54 -34.27 -5.29
N ALA A 216 15.65 -33.85 -6.55
CA ALA A 216 16.58 -32.80 -6.95
C ALA A 216 16.18 -31.43 -6.37
N ILE A 217 14.88 -31.13 -6.35
CA ILE A 217 14.36 -29.92 -5.69
C ILE A 217 14.62 -29.98 -4.19
N ALA A 218 14.42 -31.14 -3.55
CA ALA A 218 14.68 -31.31 -2.12
C ALA A 218 16.16 -31.09 -1.76
N GLU A 219 17.08 -31.59 -2.59
CA GLU A 219 18.52 -31.37 -2.44
C GLU A 219 18.90 -29.90 -2.63
N ALA A 220 18.37 -29.24 -3.66
CA ALA A 220 18.58 -27.81 -3.91
C ALA A 220 18.08 -26.96 -2.74
N LEU A 221 16.90 -27.27 -2.19
CA LEU A 221 16.34 -26.58 -1.02
C LEU A 221 17.21 -26.76 0.23
N ARG A 222 17.73 -27.97 0.48
CA ARG A 222 18.65 -28.23 1.61
C ARG A 222 19.99 -27.50 1.46
N GLY A 223 20.49 -27.38 0.23
CA GLY A 223 21.77 -26.72 -0.05
C GLY A 223 21.69 -25.20 -0.15
N ALA A 224 20.50 -24.64 -0.35
CA ALA A 224 20.31 -23.20 -0.50
C ALA A 224 20.63 -22.43 0.79
N SER A 225 21.29 -21.28 0.65
CA SER A 225 21.83 -20.42 1.72
C SER A 225 20.97 -19.21 2.09
N GLY A 226 20.07 -18.76 1.20
CA GLY A 226 19.32 -17.51 1.36
C GLY A 226 18.26 -17.57 2.46
N GLU A 227 17.99 -16.46 3.14
CA GLU A 227 17.03 -16.43 4.25
C GLU A 227 15.58 -16.70 3.82
N SER A 228 15.27 -16.46 2.54
CA SER A 228 14.01 -16.82 1.88
C SER A 228 14.25 -17.68 0.65
N LEU A 229 13.29 -18.57 0.34
CA LEU A 229 13.43 -19.58 -0.71
C LEU A 229 12.34 -19.44 -1.75
N PHE A 230 12.73 -19.38 -3.02
CA PHE A 230 11.81 -19.30 -4.15
C PHE A 230 12.05 -20.46 -5.11
N ILE A 231 10.98 -20.98 -5.69
CA ILE A 231 11.06 -22.04 -6.71
C ILE A 231 10.37 -21.55 -7.98
N LEU A 232 11.13 -21.35 -9.05
CA LEU A 232 10.61 -21.13 -10.38
C LEU A 232 10.55 -22.47 -11.13
N THR A 233 9.33 -22.97 -11.34
CA THR A 233 9.13 -24.26 -11.97
C THR A 233 9.22 -24.20 -13.50
N ALA A 234 9.72 -25.27 -14.13
CA ALA A 234 9.74 -25.46 -15.58
C ALA A 234 8.34 -25.77 -16.13
N SER A 235 7.52 -26.45 -15.32
CA SER A 235 6.12 -26.75 -15.62
C SER A 235 5.20 -26.08 -14.59
N ALA A 236 3.98 -25.75 -15.00
CA ALA A 236 2.97 -25.21 -14.11
C ALA A 236 2.63 -26.25 -13.02
N THR A 237 2.82 -25.87 -11.75
CA THR A 237 2.43 -26.72 -10.61
C THR A 237 0.92 -26.93 -10.64
N SER A 238 0.51 -28.19 -10.72
CA SER A 238 -0.90 -28.55 -10.97
C SER A 238 -1.65 -28.98 -9.70
N ASP A 239 -0.93 -29.47 -8.69
CA ASP A 239 -1.51 -30.07 -7.49
C ASP A 239 -0.63 -29.82 -6.24
N PRO A 240 -1.19 -29.81 -5.01
CA PRO A 240 -0.40 -29.73 -3.79
C PRO A 240 0.61 -30.87 -3.58
N HIS A 241 0.51 -31.98 -4.31
CA HIS A 241 1.42 -33.14 -4.29
C HIS A 241 2.27 -33.26 -5.57
N ASP A 242 2.33 -32.20 -6.37
CA ASP A 242 3.22 -32.11 -7.53
C ASP A 242 4.70 -31.98 -7.10
N VAL A 243 5.63 -32.02 -8.06
CA VAL A 243 7.08 -32.13 -7.89
C VAL A 243 7.65 -31.10 -6.90
N ALA A 244 7.31 -29.81 -7.05
CA ALA A 244 7.90 -28.75 -6.22
C ALA A 244 7.38 -28.72 -4.77
N PRO A 245 6.06 -28.77 -4.51
CA PRO A 245 5.54 -28.96 -3.17
C PRO A 245 6.07 -30.24 -2.48
N GLU A 246 6.16 -31.35 -3.23
CA GLU A 246 6.66 -32.60 -2.66
C GLU A 246 8.18 -32.54 -2.42
N GLY A 247 8.92 -31.83 -3.26
CA GLY A 247 10.34 -31.54 -3.04
C GLY A 247 10.57 -30.76 -1.74
N LEU A 248 9.67 -29.82 -1.41
CA LEU A 248 9.69 -29.14 -0.12
C LEU A 248 9.42 -30.11 1.05
N ARG A 249 8.40 -30.95 0.97
CA ARG A 249 8.13 -31.96 2.01
C ARG A 249 9.30 -32.90 2.20
N GLN A 250 9.89 -33.37 1.11
CA GLN A 250 11.06 -34.25 1.14
C GLN A 250 12.33 -33.54 1.64
N ALA A 251 12.43 -32.22 1.53
CA ALA A 251 13.45 -31.43 2.19
C ALA A 251 13.28 -31.35 3.72
N GLY A 252 12.16 -31.82 4.26
CA GLY A 252 11.77 -31.70 5.67
C GLY A 252 10.91 -30.46 5.97
N GLY A 253 10.43 -29.77 4.93
CA GLY A 253 9.57 -28.61 5.06
C GLY A 253 8.08 -28.96 5.15
N GLN A 254 7.25 -27.93 5.27
CA GLN A 254 5.79 -28.02 5.33
C GLN A 254 5.17 -27.17 4.23
N VAL A 255 4.13 -27.68 3.59
CA VAL A 255 3.32 -26.91 2.63
C VAL A 255 2.08 -26.40 3.36
N GLU A 256 2.00 -25.08 3.52
CA GLU A 256 0.87 -24.38 4.17
C GLU A 256 -0.32 -24.28 3.21
N ARG A 257 -0.05 -23.94 1.95
CA ARG A 257 -1.10 -23.72 0.96
C ARG A 257 -0.61 -23.94 -0.46
N PHE A 258 -1.46 -24.52 -1.29
CA PHE A 258 -1.39 -24.44 -2.74
C PHE A 258 -2.61 -23.69 -3.26
N GLY A 259 -2.37 -22.79 -4.20
CA GLY A 259 -3.40 -22.02 -4.87
C GLY A 259 -3.72 -20.69 -4.20
N MET A 260 -4.03 -19.68 -5.01
CA MET A 260 -4.57 -18.40 -4.54
C MET A 260 -5.71 -17.90 -5.44
N PRO A 261 -6.72 -17.22 -4.88
CA PRO A 261 -7.84 -16.68 -5.64
C PRO A 261 -7.50 -15.36 -6.38
N VAL A 262 -6.34 -15.30 -7.05
CA VAL A 262 -5.86 -14.12 -7.78
C VAL A 262 -5.43 -14.52 -9.20
N ASP A 263 -5.85 -13.75 -10.20
CA ASP A 263 -5.56 -14.01 -11.61
C ASP A 263 -4.98 -12.76 -12.30
N PRO A 264 -3.73 -12.82 -12.80
CA PRO A 264 -2.77 -13.94 -12.71
C PRO A 264 -2.17 -14.16 -11.31
N GLY A 265 -1.76 -15.39 -11.00
CA GLY A 265 -1.07 -15.76 -9.75
C GLY A 265 -1.54 -17.07 -9.09
N ASN A 266 -2.65 -17.63 -9.59
CA ASN A 266 -3.40 -18.72 -8.96
C ASN A 266 -2.64 -20.01 -8.62
N LEU A 267 -1.50 -20.31 -9.26
CA LEU A 267 -0.73 -21.55 -9.04
C LEU A 267 0.42 -21.39 -8.03
N LEU A 268 0.41 -20.34 -7.22
CA LEU A 268 1.37 -20.17 -6.13
C LEU A 268 1.22 -21.28 -5.09
N PHE A 269 2.34 -21.74 -4.52
CA PHE A 269 2.32 -22.46 -3.25
C PHE A 269 3.17 -21.74 -2.20
N LEU A 270 2.77 -21.89 -0.95
CA LEU A 270 3.43 -21.35 0.23
C LEU A 270 3.79 -22.49 1.17
N GLY A 271 4.98 -22.41 1.74
CA GLY A 271 5.45 -23.32 2.77
C GLY A 271 6.58 -22.73 3.60
N ASP A 272 7.16 -23.58 4.42
CA ASP A 272 8.27 -23.28 5.31
C ASP A 272 9.30 -24.41 5.29
N LEU A 273 10.58 -24.04 5.38
CA LEU A 273 11.68 -24.97 5.59
C LEU A 273 12.54 -24.47 6.75
N ALA A 274 12.34 -25.05 7.93
CA ALA A 274 13.09 -24.72 9.15
C ALA A 274 13.07 -23.22 9.49
N GLY A 275 11.90 -22.58 9.37
CA GLY A 275 11.70 -21.15 9.63
C GLY A 275 12.01 -20.23 8.45
N ARG A 276 12.46 -20.76 7.31
CA ARG A 276 12.67 -20.00 6.07
C ARG A 276 11.41 -20.11 5.21
N PRO A 277 10.79 -18.99 4.81
CA PRO A 277 9.62 -19.03 3.95
C PRO A 277 9.99 -19.59 2.57
N VAL A 278 9.16 -20.50 2.06
CA VAL A 278 9.31 -21.12 0.74
C VAL A 278 8.10 -20.75 -0.12
N VAL A 279 8.36 -20.18 -1.31
CA VAL A 279 7.29 -19.83 -2.26
C VAL A 279 7.56 -20.50 -3.61
N GLY A 280 6.62 -21.35 -4.03
CA GLY A 280 6.55 -21.80 -5.41
C GLY A 280 5.90 -20.74 -6.28
N LEU A 281 6.64 -20.28 -7.28
CA LEU A 281 6.26 -19.15 -8.09
C LEU A 281 5.47 -19.60 -9.33
N PRO A 282 4.28 -19.05 -9.58
CA PRO A 282 3.52 -19.34 -10.79
C PRO A 282 4.21 -18.76 -12.02
N GLY A 283 3.96 -19.34 -13.21
CA GLY A 283 4.67 -18.94 -14.44
C GLY A 283 4.53 -17.46 -14.82
N CYS A 284 3.46 -16.79 -14.38
CA CYS A 284 3.22 -15.36 -14.64
C CYS A 284 4.28 -14.42 -14.04
N VAL A 285 5.06 -14.86 -13.04
CA VAL A 285 6.15 -14.09 -12.44
C VAL A 285 7.27 -13.72 -13.42
N ARG A 286 7.38 -14.46 -14.54
CA ARG A 286 8.31 -14.13 -15.65
C ARG A 286 7.95 -12.80 -16.33
N SER A 287 6.73 -12.31 -16.14
CA SER A 287 6.30 -10.99 -16.58
C SER A 287 6.69 -9.94 -15.53
N PRO A 288 7.13 -8.73 -15.94
CA PRO A 288 7.34 -7.61 -15.02
C PRO A 288 6.01 -7.02 -14.50
N VAL A 289 4.87 -7.41 -15.08
CA VAL A 289 3.55 -6.97 -14.62
C VAL A 289 3.24 -7.62 -13.27
N MET A 290 2.68 -6.81 -12.36
CA MET A 290 2.21 -7.25 -11.05
C MET A 290 1.23 -8.43 -11.19
N ASN A 291 1.40 -9.42 -10.33
CA ASN A 291 0.54 -10.59 -10.21
C ASN A 291 0.36 -10.98 -8.74
N GLY A 292 -0.49 -11.96 -8.46
CA GLY A 292 -0.81 -12.36 -7.09
C GLY A 292 0.39 -12.82 -6.26
N ALA A 293 1.44 -13.38 -6.89
CA ALA A 293 2.63 -13.81 -6.16
C ALA A 293 3.34 -12.63 -5.48
N ASP A 294 3.29 -11.43 -6.08
CA ASP A 294 3.87 -10.21 -5.51
C ASP A 294 3.30 -9.94 -4.10
N TRP A 295 1.99 -10.09 -3.91
CA TRP A 295 1.34 -9.83 -2.61
C TRP A 295 1.81 -10.77 -1.50
N VAL A 296 2.10 -12.03 -1.84
CA VAL A 296 2.61 -13.02 -0.89
C VAL A 296 4.09 -12.79 -0.64
N MET A 297 4.88 -12.63 -1.71
CA MET A 297 6.32 -12.39 -1.63
C MET A 297 6.65 -11.14 -0.82
N GLU A 298 6.02 -10.00 -1.14
CA GLU A 298 6.33 -8.71 -0.51
C GLU A 298 6.05 -8.72 1.00
N ARG A 299 4.94 -9.36 1.42
CA ARG A 299 4.59 -9.55 2.83
C ARG A 299 5.62 -10.42 3.56
N LEU A 300 5.92 -11.59 3.00
CA LEU A 300 6.85 -12.54 3.62
C LEU A 300 8.24 -11.92 3.74
N LEU A 301 8.74 -11.25 2.69
CA LEU A 301 10.03 -10.57 2.70
C LEU A 301 10.12 -9.50 3.79
N CYS A 302 9.01 -8.85 4.14
CA CYS A 302 8.90 -7.89 5.24
C CYS A 302 8.59 -8.53 6.61
N GLY A 303 8.70 -9.85 6.72
CA GLY A 303 8.47 -10.61 7.95
C GLY A 303 7.00 -10.55 8.41
N VAL A 304 6.07 -10.33 7.49
CA VAL A 304 4.64 -10.36 7.77
C VAL A 304 4.13 -11.77 7.45
N PRO A 305 3.63 -12.53 8.43
CA PRO A 305 3.07 -13.85 8.18
C PRO A 305 1.96 -13.80 7.14
N VAL A 306 1.90 -14.84 6.31
CA VAL A 306 0.84 -15.05 5.33
C VAL A 306 0.23 -16.42 5.63
N THR A 307 -0.98 -16.43 6.13
CA THR A 307 -1.72 -17.67 6.41
C THR A 307 -2.53 -18.11 5.20
N SER A 308 -3.00 -19.36 5.20
CA SER A 308 -4.02 -19.78 4.24
C SER A 308 -5.26 -18.86 4.23
N ALA A 309 -5.71 -18.38 5.39
CA ALA A 309 -6.85 -17.46 5.49
C ALA A 309 -6.56 -16.07 4.91
N ASP A 310 -5.32 -15.58 4.98
CA ASP A 310 -4.90 -14.34 4.31
C ASP A 310 -5.01 -14.49 2.79
N ILE A 311 -4.47 -15.58 2.25
CA ILE A 311 -4.50 -15.83 0.80
C ILE A 311 -5.95 -15.98 0.31
N ALA A 312 -6.83 -16.63 1.07
CA ALA A 312 -8.24 -16.75 0.70
C ALA A 312 -8.94 -15.39 0.55
N ARG A 313 -8.60 -14.42 1.41
CA ARG A 313 -9.18 -13.06 1.38
C ARG A 313 -8.72 -12.23 0.17
N MET A 314 -7.61 -12.60 -0.47
CA MET A 314 -7.10 -11.93 -1.67
C MET A 314 -8.02 -12.06 -2.90
N GLY A 315 -9.11 -12.83 -2.81
CA GLY A 315 -10.09 -12.97 -3.89
C GLY A 315 -10.84 -11.67 -4.19
N VAL A 316 -11.08 -10.85 -3.17
CA VAL A 316 -11.67 -9.52 -3.36
C VAL A 316 -10.61 -8.60 -3.95
N GLY A 317 -10.82 -8.14 -5.18
CA GLY A 317 -9.81 -7.38 -5.93
C GLY A 317 -8.73 -8.26 -6.60
N GLY A 318 -8.83 -9.59 -6.50
CA GLY A 318 -7.88 -10.54 -7.09
C GLY A 318 -7.93 -10.66 -8.61
N LEU A 319 -8.85 -9.96 -9.29
CA LEU A 319 -8.87 -9.88 -10.74
C LEU A 319 -7.94 -8.76 -11.22
N LEU A 320 -6.68 -9.10 -11.49
CA LEU A 320 -5.66 -8.15 -11.90
C LEU A 320 -5.67 -7.95 -13.44
N LYS A 321 -4.86 -6.99 -13.89
CA LYS A 321 -4.73 -6.65 -15.32
C LYS A 321 -4.28 -7.86 -16.13
N GLU A 322 -4.78 -7.95 -17.36
CA GLU A 322 -4.33 -8.98 -18.29
C GLU A 322 -2.84 -8.84 -18.58
N ILE A 323 -2.17 -10.00 -18.66
CA ILE A 323 -0.78 -10.10 -19.08
C ILE A 323 -0.72 -10.54 -20.54
N PRO A 324 0.04 -9.86 -21.41
CA PRO A 324 0.16 -10.21 -22.82
C PRO A 324 0.68 -11.64 -23.08
N SER A 325 1.37 -12.23 -22.09
CA SER A 325 2.01 -13.54 -22.20
C SER A 325 1.11 -14.74 -21.84
N ARG A 326 -0.22 -14.56 -21.81
CA ARG A 326 -1.13 -15.65 -21.43
C ARG A 326 -1.16 -16.72 -22.54
N PRO A 327 -0.81 -18.00 -22.24
CA PRO A 327 -0.81 -19.06 -23.26
C PRO A 327 -2.20 -19.31 -23.86
N GLN A 328 -3.26 -19.09 -23.07
CA GLN A 328 -4.66 -19.12 -23.52
C GLN A 328 -5.39 -17.86 -23.07
N PRO A 329 -6.07 -17.12 -23.97
CA PRO A 329 -6.89 -15.95 -23.63
C PRO A 329 -8.01 -16.29 -22.64
N ARG A 330 -8.49 -15.30 -21.87
CA ARG A 330 -9.63 -15.49 -20.94
C ARG A 330 -10.92 -15.85 -21.68
N GLU A 331 -11.11 -15.25 -22.84
CA GLU A 331 -12.24 -15.52 -23.72
C GLU A 331 -11.83 -16.49 -24.82
N ARG A 332 -12.63 -17.53 -25.02
CA ARG A 332 -12.56 -18.30 -26.27
C ARG A 332 -13.11 -17.41 -27.37
N LYS A 333 -12.31 -17.12 -28.38
CA LYS A 333 -12.83 -16.58 -29.66
C LYS A 333 -13.74 -17.60 -30.32
#